data_AF-A0A962MGK0-F1
#
_entry.id   AF-A0A962MGK0-F1
#
_cell.length_a   1.000
_cell.length_b   1.000
_cell.length_c   1.000
_cell.angle_alpha   90.00
_cell.angle_beta   90.00
_cell.angle_gamma   90.00
#
_symmetry.space_group_name_H-M   'P 1'
#
loop_
_entity.id
_entity.type
_entity.pdbx_description
1 polymer ?
#
loop_
_entity_poly.entity_id
_entity_poly.type
_entity_poly.pdbx_seq_one_letter_code
_entity_poly.pdbx_strand_id
1 'polypeptide(L)'
;LDFDNIHLFGFIRFNHEQLTDRVLVLCNFDGKPQRLHIDHLAQQGFKTYGQLIDAISGQRPTQFRDHIVLQAYQALWLTDG
;
A
#
# COMPACT_ATOMS: atom_id res chain seq x y z
N LEU A 1 -8.89 -3.23 5.73
CA LEU A 1 -8.25 -2.19 6.57
C LEU A 1 -9.13 -0.96 6.49
N ASP A 2 -9.19 -0.18 7.57
CA ASP A 2 -9.83 1.13 7.54
C ASP A 2 -8.75 2.21 7.37
N PHE A 3 -8.94 3.10 6.40
CA PHE A 3 -7.94 4.07 5.96
C PHE A 3 -8.42 5.52 6.13
N ASP A 4 -9.60 5.73 6.73
CA ASP A 4 -10.24 7.05 6.80
C ASP A 4 -10.37 7.74 5.42
N ASN A 5 -10.38 6.94 4.35
CA ASN A 5 -10.52 7.37 2.97
C ASN A 5 -11.45 6.40 2.24
N ILE A 6 -12.68 6.86 1.96
CA ILE A 6 -13.75 6.04 1.36
C ILE A 6 -13.46 5.57 -0.07
N HIS A 7 -12.46 6.17 -0.73
CA HIS A 7 -12.06 5.82 -2.10
C HIS A 7 -11.00 4.73 -2.13
N LEU A 8 -10.36 4.43 -1.00
CA LEU A 8 -9.32 3.44 -0.89
C LEU A 8 -9.86 2.16 -0.27
N PHE A 9 -9.52 1.05 -0.89
CA PHE A 9 -9.80 -0.28 -0.35
C PHE A 9 -8.49 -1.06 -0.25
N GLY A 10 -8.34 -1.81 0.83
CA GLY A 10 -7.15 -2.63 0.99
C GLY A 10 -7.25 -3.68 2.08
N PHE A 11 -6.47 -4.73 1.86
CA PHE A 11 -6.40 -5.91 2.72
C PHE A 11 -5.02 -6.52 2.65
N ILE A 12 -4.65 -7.26 3.69
CA ILE A 12 -3.36 -7.93 3.78
C ILE A 12 -3.56 -9.42 3.46
N ARG A 13 -2.67 -9.96 2.64
CA ARG A 13 -2.52 -11.40 2.43
C ARG A 13 -1.23 -11.85 3.10
N PHE A 14 -1.31 -12.97 3.80
CA PHE A 14 -0.16 -13.59 4.46
C PHE A 14 0.18 -14.88 3.74
N ASN A 15 1.47 -15.18 3.68
CA ASN A 15 1.93 -16.52 3.37
C ASN A 15 1.72 -17.41 4.62
N HIS A 16 0.99 -18.51 4.45
CA HIS A 16 0.67 -19.41 5.56
C HIS A 16 1.90 -20.17 6.08
N GLU A 17 2.93 -20.35 5.25
CA GLU A 17 4.18 -21.03 5.62
C GLU A 17 5.17 -20.07 6.30
N GLN A 18 5.11 -18.78 5.96
CA GLN A 18 5.97 -17.75 6.51
C GLN A 18 5.16 -16.47 6.77
N LEU A 19 4.60 -16.33 7.97
CA LEU A 19 3.72 -15.19 8.31
C LEU A 19 4.39 -13.80 8.22
N THR A 20 5.73 -13.75 8.19
CA THR A 20 6.48 -12.52 7.95
C THR A 20 6.42 -12.08 6.49
N ASP A 21 6.17 -13.02 5.57
CA ASP A 21 5.92 -12.76 4.17
C ASP A 21 4.44 -12.41 3.98
N ARG A 22 4.20 -11.15 3.63
CA ARG A 22 2.86 -10.59 3.49
C ARG A 22 2.84 -9.50 2.44
N VAL A 23 1.69 -9.36 1.81
CA VAL A 23 1.45 -8.35 0.78
C VAL A 23 0.24 -7.53 1.18
N LEU A 24 0.39 -6.22 1.19
CA LEU A 24 -0.75 -5.30 1.23
C LEU A 24 -1.25 -5.07 -0.19
N VAL A 25 -2.49 -5.47 -0.45
CA VAL A 25 -3.20 -5.07 -1.66
C VAL A 25 -3.94 -3.77 -1.38
N LEU A 26 -3.66 -2.74 -2.17
CA LEU A 26 -4.25 -1.41 -2.03
C LEU A 26 -4.77 -0.93 -3.39
N CYS A 27 -6.04 -0.52 -3.44
CA CYS A 27 -6.70 -0.07 -4.67
C CYS A 27 -7.39 1.28 -4.46
N ASN A 28 -7.25 2.15 -5.45
CA ASN A 28 -8.03 3.37 -5.59
C ASN A 28 -9.27 3.10 -6.46
N PHE A 29 -10.48 3.38 -5.95
CA PHE A 29 -11.74 3.22 -6.67
C PHE A 29 -12.29 4.55 -7.23
N ASP A 30 -11.53 5.64 -7.14
CA ASP A 30 -11.89 6.94 -7.66
C ASP A 30 -11.14 7.29 -8.96
N GLY A 31 -11.77 8.09 -9.81
CA GLY A 31 -11.20 8.60 -11.06
C GLY A 31 -10.14 9.68 -10.86
N LYS A 32 -9.86 10.09 -9.62
CA LYS A 32 -8.81 11.06 -9.26
C LYS A 32 -7.73 10.39 -8.43
N PRO A 33 -6.51 10.95 -8.39
CA PRO A 33 -5.47 10.46 -7.51
C PRO A 33 -5.90 10.54 -6.04
N GLN A 34 -5.61 9.47 -5.29
CA GLN A 34 -5.89 9.36 -3.87
C GLN A 34 -4.60 9.18 -3.08
N ARG A 35 -4.64 9.54 -1.80
CA ARG A 35 -3.46 9.52 -0.93
C ARG A 35 -3.74 8.68 0.30
N LEU A 36 -2.74 7.89 0.70
CA LEU A 36 -2.73 7.13 1.95
C LEU A 36 -1.56 7.62 2.80
N HIS A 37 -1.83 8.06 4.03
CA HIS A 37 -0.78 8.42 4.98
C HIS A 37 0.03 7.17 5.36
N ILE A 38 1.35 7.30 5.42
CA ILE A 38 2.26 6.17 5.62
C ILE A 38 2.11 5.52 7.00
N ASP A 39 1.58 6.25 7.98
CA ASP A 39 1.29 5.74 9.33
C ASP A 39 0.26 4.60 9.32
N HIS A 40 -0.70 4.58 8.38
CA HIS A 40 -1.62 3.43 8.25
C HIS A 40 -0.85 2.15 7.94
N LEU A 41 0.29 2.24 7.23
CA LEU A 41 1.14 1.09 6.91
C LEU A 41 2.00 0.69 8.11
N ALA A 42 2.58 1.67 8.81
CA ALA A 42 3.36 1.45 10.02
C ALA A 42 2.52 0.75 11.10
N GLN A 43 1.25 1.15 11.28
CA GLN A 43 0.31 0.52 12.20
C GLN A 43 0.03 -0.95 11.87
N GLN A 44 0.18 -1.35 10.60
CA GLN A 44 0.07 -2.76 10.17
C GLN A 44 1.44 -3.47 10.14
N GLY A 45 2.49 -2.84 10.66
CA GLY A 45 3.83 -3.40 10.80
C GLY A 45 4.70 -3.37 9.56
N PHE A 46 4.27 -2.74 8.46
CA PHE A 46 5.06 -2.60 7.24
C PHE A 46 6.22 -1.61 7.45
N LYS A 47 7.34 -1.86 6.76
CA LYS A 47 8.45 -0.90 6.72
C LYS A 47 8.01 0.32 5.92
N THR A 48 8.21 1.49 6.49
CA THR A 48 7.86 2.77 5.86
C THR A 48 9.13 3.47 5.35
N TYR A 49 8.98 4.56 4.59
CA TYR A 49 10.09 5.37 4.06
C TYR A 49 11.06 4.63 3.11
N GLY A 50 10.63 4.44 1.86
CA GLY A 50 11.50 3.96 0.77
C GLY A 50 11.80 2.46 0.74
N GLN A 51 11.25 1.68 1.67
CA GLN A 51 11.44 0.22 1.75
C GLN A 51 10.28 -0.59 1.15
N LEU A 52 9.19 0.07 0.75
CA LEU A 52 8.07 -0.60 0.09
C LEU A 52 8.32 -0.73 -1.41
N ILE A 53 8.02 -1.92 -1.92
CA ILE A 53 8.10 -2.25 -3.34
C ILE A 53 6.73 -2.75 -3.79
N ASP A 54 6.26 -2.29 -4.95
CA ASP A 54 5.14 -2.91 -5.64
C ASP A 54 5.59 -4.23 -6.28
N ALA A 55 5.08 -5.35 -5.80
CA ALA A 55 5.45 -6.69 -6.21
C ALA A 55 5.13 -6.99 -7.68
N ILE A 56 4.19 -6.25 -8.29
CA ILE A 56 3.83 -6.42 -9.71
C ILE A 56 4.86 -5.73 -10.60
N SER A 57 5.11 -4.43 -10.39
CA SER A 57 6.02 -3.64 -11.24
C SER A 57 7.49 -3.72 -10.84
N GLY A 58 7.79 -4.16 -9.61
CA GLY A 58 9.11 -4.09 -8.99
C GLY A 58 9.56 -2.66 -8.64
N GLN A 59 8.70 -1.66 -8.84
CA GLN A 59 9.01 -0.26 -8.60
C GLN A 59 8.56 0.17 -7.20
N ARG A 60 9.17 1.24 -6.69
CA ARG A 60 8.67 1.90 -5.48
C ARG A 60 7.34 2.60 -5.79
N PRO A 61 6.36 2.57 -4.86
CA PRO A 61 5.12 3.31 -5.06
C PRO A 61 5.42 4.81 -5.12
N THR A 62 4.61 5.55 -5.86
CA THR A 62 4.73 7.01 -5.88
C THR A 62 4.52 7.56 -4.48
N GLN A 63 5.50 8.29 -3.96
CA GLN A 63 5.45 8.92 -2.65
C GLN A 63 5.54 10.43 -2.77
N PHE A 64 4.74 11.14 -1.98
CA PHE A 64 4.81 12.58 -1.84
C PHE A 64 4.69 12.95 -0.36
N ARG A 65 5.80 13.42 0.22
CA ARG A 65 5.95 13.58 1.69
C ARG A 65 5.61 12.25 2.38
N ASP A 66 4.75 12.29 3.39
CA ASP A 66 4.41 11.13 4.22
C ASP A 66 3.22 10.33 3.65
N HIS A 67 3.00 10.40 2.34
CA HIS A 67 1.88 9.73 1.68
C HIS A 67 2.33 8.88 0.50
N ILE A 68 1.69 7.72 0.36
CA ILE A 68 1.61 7.00 -0.90
C ILE A 68 0.52 7.63 -1.75
N VAL A 69 0.82 7.89 -3.02
CA VAL A 69 -0.12 8.44 -4.00
C VAL A 69 -0.50 7.33 -4.96
N LEU A 70 -1.80 7.02 -5.00
CA LEU A 70 -2.39 6.13 -6.00
C LEU A 70 -3.01 6.97 -7.09
N GLN A 71 -2.66 6.70 -8.34
CA GLN A 71 -3.31 7.30 -9.51
C GLN A 71 -4.75 6.79 -9.65
N ALA A 72 -5.52 7.42 -10.53
CA ALA A 72 -6.89 7.02 -10.83
C ALA A 72 -6.96 5.51 -11.14
N TYR A 73 -7.85 4.80 -10.42
CA TYR A 73 -8.05 3.35 -10.57
C TYR A 73 -6.79 2.47 -10.39
N GLN A 74 -5.73 2.99 -9.77
CA GLN A 74 -4.49 2.23 -9.58
C GLN A 74 -4.65 1.18 -8.47
N ALA A 75 -4.07 0.01 -8.71
CA ALA A 75 -3.83 -1.02 -7.69
C ALA A 75 -2.33 -1.18 -7.44
N LEU A 76 -1.96 -1.42 -6.19
CA LEU A 76 -0.59 -1.67 -5.74
C LEU A 76 -0.54 -2.91 -4.85
N TRP A 77 0.51 -3.71 -5.01
CA TRP A 77 0.77 -4.91 -4.21
C TRP A 77 2.04 -4.68 -3.42
N LEU A 78 1.92 -4.07 -2.25
CA LEU A 78 3.07 -3.59 -1.49
C LEU A 78 3.64 -4.71 -0.61
N THR A 79 4.93 -4.95 -0.78
CA THR A 79 5.75 -5.80 0.09
C THR A 79 6.93 -5.01 0.64
N ASP A 80 7.48 -5.52 1.75
CA ASP A 80 8.75 -5.05 2.27
C ASP A 80 9.88 -5.53 1.34
N GLY A 81 10.74 -4.61 0.92
CA GLY A 81 11.96 -4.91 0.15
C GLY A 81 13.12 -5.42 0.99
#